data_AF-A0A942YX68-F1
#
_entry.id   AF-A0A942YX68-F1
#
_cell.length_a   1.000
_cell.length_b   1.000
_cell.length_c   1.000
_cell.angle_alpha   90.00
_cell.angle_beta   90.00
_cell.angle_gamma   90.00
#
_symmetry.space_group_name_H-M   'P 1'
#
loop_
_entity.id
_entity.type
_entity.pdbx_description
1 polymer ?
#
loop_
_entity_poly.entity_id
_entity_poly.type
_entity_poly.pdbx_seq_one_letter_code
_entity_poly.pdbx_strand_id
1 'polypeptide(L)'
;MKKYFSSLLGITLMIGLAACSNDPSVDNNPKEQVIPTETSENANTPDDKSKDNSGNKSVGTVADDQDAAKKMQELNFTKFDLDVDYENDQDFDIDFEQGNGNGDYEAKIEDTINDRRLKAMEAFNTIYTQLKDLGIDANTPKDEVIQKVLERFNLGDNYHSFELEYTFKDGTKMEINDNK
;
A
#
# COMPACT_ATOMS: atom_id res chain seq x y z
N MET A 1 10.42 -27.48 -12.64
CA MET A 1 10.75 -28.57 -11.67
C MET A 1 10.50 -28.04 -10.27
N LYS A 2 9.50 -28.57 -9.56
CA LYS A 2 9.14 -28.14 -8.20
C LYS A 2 10.02 -28.86 -7.18
N LYS A 3 10.69 -28.12 -6.30
CA LYS A 3 11.42 -28.67 -5.15
C LYS A 3 10.77 -28.12 -3.87
N TYR A 4 10.02 -28.99 -3.22
CA TYR A 4 9.46 -28.79 -1.89
C TYR A 4 10.52 -29.18 -0.85
N PHE A 5 10.85 -28.27 0.05
CA PHE A 5 11.56 -28.59 1.29
C PHE A 5 10.56 -28.51 2.44
N SER A 6 10.01 -29.67 2.78
CA SER A 6 9.41 -29.94 4.09
C SER A 6 10.51 -30.18 5.13
N SER A 7 10.13 -30.06 6.41
CA SER A 7 10.82 -30.57 7.62
C SER A 7 11.63 -29.48 8.37
N LEU A 8 11.49 -29.23 9.68
CA LEU A 8 10.73 -29.89 10.75
C LEU A 8 10.63 -28.89 11.93
N LEU A 9 9.42 -28.77 12.49
CA LEU A 9 9.07 -28.88 13.91
C LEU A 9 10.07 -28.40 15.00
N GLY A 10 9.66 -27.40 15.79
CA GLY A 10 10.27 -27.05 17.07
C GLY A 10 9.36 -26.16 17.92
N ILE A 11 8.33 -26.75 18.53
CA ILE A 11 7.51 -26.11 19.57
C ILE A 11 8.34 -26.04 20.87
N THR A 12 8.56 -24.84 21.39
CA THR A 12 8.87 -24.65 22.82
C THR A 12 7.99 -23.56 23.40
N LEU A 13 6.98 -24.03 24.13
CA LEU A 13 6.09 -23.25 24.99
C LEU A 13 6.77 -23.13 26.36
N MET A 14 7.09 -21.90 26.79
CA MET A 14 7.46 -21.59 28.18
C MET A 14 6.42 -20.64 28.75
N ILE A 15 5.58 -21.17 29.64
CA ILE A 15 4.64 -20.42 30.46
C ILE A 15 5.39 -19.95 31.71
N GLY A 16 5.51 -18.64 31.88
CA GLY A 16 5.92 -18.01 33.14
C GLY A 16 4.73 -17.29 33.76
N LEU A 17 4.14 -17.87 34.80
CA LEU A 17 3.22 -17.18 35.71
C LEU A 17 4.05 -16.49 36.78
N ALA A 18 3.99 -15.15 36.83
CA ALA A 18 4.36 -14.38 38.01
C ALA A 18 3.10 -13.73 38.57
N ALA A 19 2.65 -14.27 39.70
CA ALA A 19 1.66 -13.69 40.59
C ALA A 19 2.38 -12.87 41.67
N CYS A 20 1.91 -11.66 41.93
CA CYS A 20 2.10 -10.81 43.13
C CYS A 20 1.40 -9.48 42.82
N SER A 21 0.57 -8.83 43.62
CA SER A 21 -0.15 -9.08 44.87
C SER A 21 -1.19 -7.96 44.98
N ASN A 22 -2.35 -8.23 45.58
CA ASN A 22 -3.35 -7.24 45.98
C ASN A 22 -2.85 -6.36 47.14
N ASP A 23 -3.17 -5.06 47.16
CA ASP A 23 -3.97 -4.44 48.24
C ASP A 23 -4.47 -3.01 47.86
N PRO A 24 -5.78 -2.72 47.92
CA PRO A 24 -6.33 -1.37 47.75
C PRO A 24 -6.54 -0.66 49.10
N SER A 25 -5.99 0.55 49.27
CA SER A 25 -6.42 1.47 50.33
C SER A 25 -7.41 2.48 49.76
N VAL A 26 -8.67 2.28 50.15
CA VAL A 26 -9.76 3.26 50.11
C VAL A 26 -9.52 4.25 51.25
N ASP A 27 -9.54 5.55 50.97
CA ASP A 27 -10.09 6.49 51.96
C ASP A 27 -10.91 7.59 51.27
N ASN A 28 -12.13 7.76 51.76
CA ASN A 28 -13.16 8.64 51.23
C ASN A 28 -13.42 9.75 52.26
N ASN A 29 -13.17 11.01 51.83
CA ASN A 29 -14.03 12.18 52.05
C ASN A 29 -14.01 12.87 53.46
N PRO A 30 -14.66 14.04 53.64
CA PRO A 30 -14.31 15.42 53.23
C PRO A 30 -14.22 16.41 54.42
N LYS A 31 -13.85 17.68 54.16
CA LYS A 31 -14.58 18.85 54.72
C LYS A 31 -14.41 20.13 53.88
N GLU A 32 -15.48 20.92 53.93
CA GLU A 32 -16.00 21.99 53.08
C GLU A 32 -15.28 23.35 52.97
N GLN A 33 -15.57 24.02 51.83
CA GLN A 33 -15.81 25.46 51.53
C GLN A 33 -14.65 26.46 51.78
N VAL A 34 -14.33 27.43 50.89
CA VAL A 34 -15.12 28.59 50.42
C VAL A 34 -14.58 29.15 49.07
N ILE A 35 -15.46 29.68 48.19
CA ILE A 35 -15.26 30.44 46.91
C ILE A 35 -15.69 31.92 47.20
N PRO A 36 -15.20 33.07 46.61
CA PRO A 36 -15.32 33.41 45.17
C PRO A 36 -14.41 34.47 44.44
N THR A 37 -14.34 34.30 43.09
CA THR A 37 -14.37 35.27 41.92
C THR A 37 -13.19 36.26 41.72
N GLU A 38 -12.69 36.65 40.53
CA GLU A 38 -13.25 36.98 39.18
C GLU A 38 -12.24 36.66 38.04
N THR A 39 -12.62 35.99 36.95
CA THR A 39 -13.12 36.49 35.64
C THR A 39 -12.09 37.25 34.76
N SER A 40 -11.70 36.64 33.64
CA SER A 40 -11.31 37.36 32.41
C SER A 40 -11.70 36.54 31.19
N GLU A 41 -12.35 37.22 30.26
CA GLU A 41 -13.00 36.70 29.06
C GLU A 41 -12.00 36.51 27.90
N ASN A 42 -12.07 35.32 27.30
CA ASN A 42 -12.24 35.04 25.87
C ASN A 42 -11.42 35.83 24.82
N ALA A 43 -10.53 35.11 24.12
CA ALA A 43 -10.46 35.16 22.66
C ALA A 43 -9.96 33.81 22.09
N ASN A 44 -10.81 33.16 21.31
CA ASN A 44 -10.63 31.87 20.66
C ASN A 44 -9.54 31.87 19.57
N THR A 45 -8.73 30.81 19.53
CA THR A 45 -8.13 30.28 18.30
C THR A 45 -8.21 28.74 18.36
N PRO A 46 -8.76 28.03 17.37
CA PRO A 46 -8.85 26.57 17.42
C PRO A 46 -7.48 25.92 17.18
N ASP A 47 -6.89 25.39 18.24
CA ASP A 47 -6.04 24.20 18.19
C ASP A 47 -6.93 22.99 17.90
N ASP A 48 -6.71 22.25 16.81
CA ASP A 48 -6.97 20.81 16.86
C ASP A 48 -6.05 20.00 15.94
N LYS A 49 -5.01 19.47 16.60
CA LYS A 49 -4.39 18.15 16.42
C LYS A 49 -4.02 17.71 15.01
N SER A 50 -2.79 18.08 14.64
CA SER A 50 -1.90 17.15 13.94
C SER A 50 -1.77 15.86 14.78
N LYS A 51 -2.38 14.77 14.30
CA LYS A 51 -2.08 13.41 14.77
C LYS A 51 -0.91 12.90 13.95
N ASP A 52 0.27 13.20 14.45
CA ASP A 52 1.47 12.44 14.13
C ASP A 52 1.29 11.03 14.71
N ASN A 53 1.18 10.03 13.84
CA ASN A 53 1.26 8.63 14.25
C ASN A 53 2.37 7.97 13.47
N SER A 54 3.58 8.14 14.00
CA SER A 54 4.74 7.30 13.77
C SER A 54 4.42 5.85 14.18
N GLY A 55 3.80 5.11 13.27
CA GLY A 55 3.82 3.66 13.23
C GLY A 55 4.80 3.24 12.14
N ASN A 56 5.75 2.39 12.48
CA ASN A 56 6.74 1.80 11.58
C ASN A 56 6.03 1.11 10.39
N LYS A 57 5.76 1.87 9.33
CA LYS A 57 5.15 1.42 8.07
C LYS A 57 6.25 0.82 7.23
N SER A 58 6.05 -0.42 6.79
CA SER A 58 6.77 -0.97 5.64
C SER A 58 6.72 0.07 4.52
N VAL A 59 7.89 0.40 3.99
CA VAL A 59 8.09 1.48 3.02
C VAL A 59 7.38 1.10 1.71
N GLY A 60 6.08 1.43 1.58
CA GLY A 60 5.25 1.12 0.40
C GLY A 60 3.76 0.97 0.67
N THR A 61 3.37 0.59 1.90
CA THR A 61 1.96 0.32 2.26
C THR A 61 1.26 1.55 2.84
N VAL A 62 0.09 1.89 2.28
CA VAL A 62 -0.82 2.93 2.76
C VAL A 62 -2.09 2.28 3.30
N ALA A 63 -2.69 2.90 4.32
CA ALA A 63 -3.88 2.40 4.98
C ALA A 63 -4.84 3.56 5.25
N ASP A 64 -6.15 3.30 5.12
CA ASP A 64 -7.27 4.23 5.38
C ASP A 64 -7.20 5.58 4.63
N ASP A 65 -6.79 5.56 3.36
CA ASP A 65 -6.77 6.76 2.50
C ASP A 65 -8.09 6.91 1.72
N GLN A 66 -8.92 7.85 2.15
CA GLN A 66 -10.26 8.08 1.57
C GLN A 66 -10.22 8.63 0.13
N ASP A 67 -9.18 9.37 -0.25
CA ASP A 67 -9.04 9.89 -1.61
C ASP A 67 -8.52 8.80 -2.55
N ALA A 68 -7.56 7.99 -2.08
CA ALA A 68 -7.13 6.80 -2.80
C ALA A 68 -8.28 5.81 -2.98
N ALA A 69 -9.12 5.60 -1.96
CA ALA A 69 -10.30 4.76 -2.05
C ALA A 69 -11.23 5.14 -3.22
N LYS A 70 -11.49 6.44 -3.40
CA LYS A 70 -12.30 6.94 -4.53
C LYS A 70 -11.64 6.67 -5.88
N LYS A 71 -10.35 6.98 -6.01
CA LYS A 71 -9.59 6.72 -7.26
C LYS A 71 -9.53 5.23 -7.59
N MET A 72 -9.35 4.36 -6.59
CA MET A 72 -9.36 2.91 -6.77
C MET A 72 -10.73 2.38 -7.23
N GLN A 73 -11.83 3.06 -6.90
CA GLN A 73 -13.15 2.74 -7.45
C GLN A 73 -13.28 3.03 -8.95
N GLU A 74 -12.42 3.87 -9.52
CA GLU A 74 -12.42 4.19 -10.95
C GLU A 74 -11.57 3.23 -11.78
N LEU A 75 -10.57 2.57 -11.18
CA LEU A 75 -9.74 1.57 -11.86
C LEU A 75 -10.57 0.32 -12.24
N ASN A 76 -10.21 -0.41 -13.28
CA ASN A 76 -10.85 -1.70 -13.62
C ASN A 76 -10.09 -2.93 -13.06
N PHE A 77 -9.10 -2.70 -12.19
CA PHE A 77 -8.24 -3.71 -11.59
C PHE A 77 -8.02 -3.52 -10.09
N THR A 78 -7.55 -4.58 -9.44
CA THR A 78 -7.12 -4.59 -8.03
C THR A 78 -5.64 -4.91 -7.87
N LYS A 79 -5.01 -5.55 -8.87
CA LYS A 79 -3.56 -5.78 -8.94
C LYS A 79 -3.04 -5.43 -10.33
N PHE A 80 -1.94 -4.71 -10.38
CA PHE A 80 -1.13 -4.45 -11.58
C PHE A 80 0.33 -4.60 -11.19
N ASP A 81 0.98 -5.62 -11.71
CA ASP A 81 2.34 -6.02 -11.38
C ASP A 81 3.07 -6.26 -12.71
N LEU A 82 4.01 -5.38 -13.03
CA LEU A 82 4.67 -5.28 -14.33
C LEU A 82 6.16 -5.27 -14.10
N ASP A 83 6.88 -6.15 -14.79
CA ASP A 83 8.34 -6.16 -14.86
C ASP A 83 8.76 -6.10 -16.34
N VAL A 84 9.58 -5.10 -16.71
CA VAL A 84 10.08 -4.94 -18.09
C VAL A 84 11.60 -4.81 -18.07
N ASP A 85 12.28 -5.86 -18.49
CA ASP A 85 13.73 -5.92 -18.56
C ASP A 85 14.27 -5.48 -19.91
N TYR A 86 15.37 -4.74 -19.89
CA TYR A 86 16.15 -4.32 -21.04
C TYR A 86 17.61 -4.74 -20.90
N GLU A 87 18.39 -4.48 -21.95
CA GLU A 87 19.85 -4.64 -21.93
C GLU A 87 20.53 -3.71 -20.92
N ASN A 88 21.74 -4.09 -20.48
CA ASN A 88 22.58 -3.33 -19.54
C ASN A 88 21.99 -3.15 -18.13
N ASP A 89 21.31 -4.18 -17.62
CA ASP A 89 20.72 -4.17 -16.27
C ASP A 89 19.75 -3.01 -16.05
N GLN A 90 18.98 -2.66 -17.10
CA GLN A 90 17.93 -1.65 -17.05
C GLN A 90 16.56 -2.32 -17.00
N ASP A 91 15.68 -1.81 -16.15
CA ASP A 91 14.39 -2.37 -15.80
C ASP A 91 13.38 -1.26 -15.52
N PHE A 92 12.11 -1.60 -15.68
CA PHE A 92 10.98 -0.79 -15.26
C PHE A 92 9.92 -1.67 -14.62
N ASP A 93 9.77 -1.51 -13.32
CA ASP A 93 8.94 -2.36 -12.48
C ASP A 93 7.83 -1.53 -11.83
N ILE A 94 6.61 -2.08 -11.79
CA ILE A 94 5.47 -1.49 -11.08
C ILE A 94 4.83 -2.56 -10.21
N ASP A 95 4.79 -2.29 -8.90
CA ASP A 95 3.97 -3.03 -7.96
C ASP A 95 2.74 -2.20 -7.58
N PHE A 96 1.54 -2.69 -7.87
CA PHE A 96 0.30 -2.16 -7.29
C PHE A 96 -0.63 -3.27 -6.83
N GLU A 97 -1.07 -3.20 -5.58
CA GLU A 97 -2.06 -4.11 -5.02
C GLU A 97 -2.99 -3.37 -4.05
N GLN A 98 -4.31 -3.56 -4.21
CA GLN A 98 -5.30 -3.08 -3.26
C GLN A 98 -5.31 -3.96 -2.01
N GLY A 99 -5.30 -3.34 -0.83
CA GLY A 99 -5.42 -4.01 0.45
C GLY A 99 -6.87 -4.37 0.80
N ASN A 100 -7.05 -5.03 1.96
CA ASN A 100 -8.37 -5.45 2.43
C ASN A 100 -9.18 -4.33 3.09
N GLY A 101 -8.54 -3.27 3.56
CA GLY A 101 -9.20 -2.10 4.15
C GLY A 101 -9.60 -1.05 3.12
N ASN A 102 -10.54 -0.19 3.48
CA ASN A 102 -10.97 0.90 2.61
C ASN A 102 -9.82 1.89 2.44
N GLY A 103 -9.32 2.06 1.22
CA GLY A 103 -8.18 2.95 0.97
C GLY A 103 -6.82 2.35 1.30
N ASP A 104 -6.77 1.05 1.61
CA ASP A 104 -5.50 0.34 1.81
C ASP A 104 -4.92 -0.06 0.45
N TYR A 105 -3.62 0.16 0.25
CA TYR A 105 -2.92 -0.26 -0.96
C TYR A 105 -1.41 -0.34 -0.74
N GLU A 106 -0.74 -1.08 -1.61
CA GLU A 106 0.69 -0.99 -1.86
C GLU A 106 0.93 -0.44 -3.27
N ALA A 107 1.88 0.47 -3.40
CA ALA A 107 2.26 1.05 -4.68
C ALA A 107 3.76 1.34 -4.72
N LYS A 108 4.46 0.86 -5.75
CA LYS A 108 5.87 1.14 -6.02
C LYS A 108 6.09 1.25 -7.54
N ILE A 109 7.08 2.06 -7.91
CA ILE A 109 7.66 2.08 -9.25
C ILE A 109 9.17 2.09 -9.08
N GLU A 110 9.86 1.15 -9.70
CA GLU A 110 11.32 1.18 -9.87
C GLU A 110 11.62 1.37 -11.36
N ASP A 111 12.34 2.44 -11.69
CA ASP A 111 12.69 2.82 -13.06
C ASP A 111 14.20 3.07 -13.08
N THR A 112 14.96 2.03 -13.39
CA THR A 112 16.43 2.14 -13.44
C THR A 112 16.90 2.80 -14.73
N ILE A 113 16.04 2.88 -15.76
CA ILE A 113 16.28 3.61 -17.00
C ILE A 113 16.49 5.11 -16.71
N ASN A 114 15.69 5.68 -15.81
CA ASN A 114 15.73 7.10 -15.44
C ASN A 114 16.23 7.38 -14.02
N ASP A 115 16.78 6.37 -13.33
CA ASP A 115 17.23 6.44 -11.92
C ASP A 115 16.15 7.00 -10.98
N ARG A 116 14.93 6.49 -11.12
CA ARG A 116 13.75 6.96 -10.37
C ARG A 116 13.11 5.82 -9.59
N ARG A 117 12.81 6.07 -8.32
CA ARG A 117 12.09 5.13 -7.44
C ARG A 117 10.97 5.84 -6.72
N LEU A 118 9.72 5.41 -6.94
CA LEU A 118 8.53 5.96 -6.30
C LEU A 118 7.89 4.95 -5.38
N LYS A 119 7.28 5.42 -4.29
CA LYS A 119 6.55 4.57 -3.34
C LYS A 119 5.29 5.24 -2.83
N ALA A 120 4.36 4.43 -2.30
CA ALA A 120 3.13 4.89 -1.66
C ALA A 120 2.35 5.87 -2.55
N MET A 121 1.98 7.04 -2.03
CA MET A 121 1.11 8.00 -2.72
C MET A 121 1.68 8.53 -4.05
N GLU A 122 3.00 8.69 -4.17
CA GLU A 122 3.61 9.18 -5.41
C GLU A 122 3.54 8.14 -6.54
N ALA A 123 3.85 6.88 -6.20
CA ALA A 123 3.69 5.75 -7.11
C ALA A 123 2.22 5.58 -7.50
N PHE A 124 1.31 5.55 -6.52
CA PHE A 124 -0.12 5.40 -6.76
C PHE A 124 -0.69 6.46 -7.69
N ASN A 125 -0.36 7.74 -7.48
CA ASN A 125 -0.85 8.81 -8.35
C ASN A 125 -0.34 8.66 -9.78
N THR A 126 0.91 8.23 -9.97
CA THR A 126 1.49 7.95 -11.29
C THR A 126 0.73 6.81 -11.96
N ILE A 127 0.59 5.66 -11.27
CA ILE A 127 -0.10 4.46 -11.76
C ILE A 127 -1.55 4.78 -12.12
N TYR A 128 -2.31 5.42 -11.21
CA TYR A 128 -3.69 5.83 -11.48
C TYR A 128 -3.81 6.73 -12.70
N THR A 129 -2.92 7.74 -12.83
CA THR A 129 -2.96 8.67 -13.97
C THR A 129 -2.75 7.95 -15.30
N GLN A 130 -1.79 7.02 -15.35
CA GLN A 130 -1.47 6.29 -16.57
C GLN A 130 -2.50 5.22 -16.93
N LEU A 131 -3.07 4.54 -15.92
CA LEU A 131 -3.82 3.31 -16.14
C LEU A 131 -5.33 3.41 -16.01
N LYS A 132 -5.88 4.48 -15.43
CA LYS A 132 -7.35 4.61 -15.26
C LYS A 132 -8.15 4.45 -16.56
N ASP A 133 -7.53 4.80 -17.69
CA ASP A 133 -8.15 4.74 -19.01
C ASP A 133 -7.45 3.70 -19.92
N LEU A 134 -6.71 2.73 -19.38
CA LEU A 134 -5.91 1.76 -20.17
C LEU A 134 -6.76 0.98 -21.19
N GLY A 135 -8.01 0.66 -20.85
CA GLY A 135 -8.97 0.09 -21.79
C GLY A 135 -8.59 -1.30 -22.30
N ILE A 136 -8.17 -2.18 -21.38
CA ILE A 136 -7.95 -3.62 -21.63
C ILE A 136 -8.97 -4.46 -20.86
N ASP A 137 -9.27 -5.64 -21.41
CA ASP A 137 -10.11 -6.67 -20.81
C ASP A 137 -9.50 -8.07 -21.06
N ALA A 138 -10.11 -9.11 -20.47
CA ALA A 138 -9.63 -10.49 -20.60
C ALA A 138 -9.57 -11.05 -22.03
N ASN A 139 -10.22 -10.39 -23.00
CA ASN A 139 -10.21 -10.79 -24.42
C ASN A 139 -9.26 -9.95 -25.27
N THR A 140 -8.63 -8.93 -24.69
CA THR A 140 -7.65 -8.10 -25.42
C THR A 140 -6.46 -8.98 -25.82
N PRO A 141 -6.06 -9.00 -27.10
CA PRO A 141 -4.92 -9.79 -27.55
C PRO A 141 -3.63 -9.42 -26.80
N LYS A 142 -2.81 -10.43 -26.50
CA LYS A 142 -1.53 -10.26 -25.79
C LYS A 142 -0.70 -9.10 -26.34
N ASP A 143 -0.46 -9.08 -27.65
CA ASP A 143 0.40 -8.07 -28.29
C ASP A 143 -0.18 -6.64 -28.17
N GLU A 144 -1.52 -6.51 -28.18
CA GLU A 144 -2.20 -5.23 -27.96
C GLU A 144 -2.06 -4.76 -26.50
N VAL A 145 -2.12 -5.68 -25.52
CA VAL A 145 -1.89 -5.35 -24.11
C VAL A 145 -0.47 -4.85 -23.90
N ILE A 146 0.54 -5.57 -24.41
CA ILE A 146 1.95 -5.17 -24.31
C ILE A 146 2.13 -3.77 -24.89
N GLN A 147 1.68 -3.54 -26.13
CA GLN A 147 1.83 -2.25 -26.79
C GLN A 147 1.17 -1.12 -25.99
N LYS A 148 -0.08 -1.31 -25.53
CA LYS A 148 -0.77 -0.29 -24.72
C LYS A 148 -0.04 0.03 -23.43
N VAL A 149 0.48 -0.98 -22.72
CA VAL A 149 1.22 -0.77 -21.47
C VAL A 149 2.52 -0.01 -21.71
N LEU A 150 3.30 -0.41 -22.72
CA LEU A 150 4.53 0.30 -23.08
C LEU A 150 4.24 1.77 -23.45
N GLU A 151 3.19 2.02 -24.24
CA GLU A 151 2.77 3.38 -24.60
C GLU A 151 2.37 4.24 -23.39
N ARG A 152 1.67 3.68 -22.39
CA ARG A 152 1.26 4.42 -21.18
C ARG A 152 2.44 4.90 -20.35
N PHE A 153 3.52 4.14 -20.32
CA PHE A 153 4.72 4.49 -19.55
C PHE A 153 5.85 5.05 -20.41
N ASN A 154 5.61 5.23 -21.72
CA ASN A 154 6.61 5.69 -22.69
C ASN A 154 7.87 4.82 -22.67
N LEU A 155 7.66 3.50 -22.65
CA LEU A 155 8.68 2.46 -22.66
C LEU A 155 8.97 2.00 -24.08
N GLY A 156 10.20 1.53 -24.32
CA GLY A 156 10.63 1.02 -25.62
C GLY A 156 10.11 -0.39 -25.90
N ASP A 157 9.91 -0.74 -27.16
CA ASP A 157 9.55 -2.10 -27.57
C ASP A 157 10.76 -3.04 -27.70
N ASN A 158 11.96 -2.54 -27.41
CA ASN A 158 13.23 -3.26 -27.44
C ASN A 158 13.58 -3.95 -26.10
N TYR A 159 12.57 -4.31 -25.31
CA TYR A 159 12.74 -5.10 -24.09
C TYR A 159 13.28 -6.51 -24.39
N HIS A 160 13.98 -7.09 -23.42
CA HIS A 160 14.35 -8.50 -23.41
C HIS A 160 13.25 -9.37 -22.81
N SER A 161 12.65 -8.92 -21.70
CA SER A 161 11.52 -9.58 -21.04
C SER A 161 10.40 -8.58 -20.74
N PHE A 162 9.15 -9.06 -20.86
CA PHE A 162 7.96 -8.35 -20.43
C PHE A 162 7.08 -9.35 -19.67
N GLU A 163 6.86 -9.08 -18.38
CA GLU A 163 5.98 -9.86 -17.51
C GLU A 163 4.90 -8.93 -16.93
N LEU A 164 3.64 -9.35 -17.01
CA LEU A 164 2.50 -8.61 -16.46
C LEU A 164 1.54 -9.57 -15.76
N GLU A 165 1.31 -9.37 -14.47
CA GLU A 165 0.17 -9.90 -13.75
C GLU A 165 -0.89 -8.81 -13.52
N TYR A 166 -2.09 -9.04 -14.05
CA TYR A 166 -3.21 -8.13 -13.97
C TYR A 166 -4.42 -8.83 -13.36
N THR A 167 -4.91 -8.35 -12.21
CA THR A 167 -6.15 -8.86 -11.60
C THR A 167 -7.26 -7.83 -11.78
N PHE A 168 -8.26 -8.20 -12.59
CA PHE A 168 -9.46 -7.41 -12.81
C PHE A 168 -10.28 -7.28 -11.52
N LYS A 169 -11.13 -6.25 -11.45
CA LYS A 169 -12.04 -6.05 -10.30
C LYS A 169 -13.00 -7.20 -10.02
N ASP A 170 -13.33 -8.00 -11.03
CA ASP A 170 -14.16 -9.20 -10.88
C ASP A 170 -13.37 -10.42 -10.38
N GLY A 171 -12.05 -10.27 -10.15
CA GLY A 171 -11.14 -11.32 -9.72
C GLY A 171 -10.55 -12.16 -10.85
N THR A 172 -10.93 -11.90 -12.11
CA THR A 172 -10.28 -12.52 -13.27
C THR A 172 -8.82 -12.13 -13.30
N LYS A 173 -7.95 -13.08 -13.67
CA LYS A 173 -6.51 -12.86 -13.81
C LYS A 173 -6.10 -12.93 -15.27
N MET A 174 -5.24 -12.01 -15.67
CA MET A 174 -4.50 -12.04 -16.93
C MET A 174 -3.01 -12.06 -16.58
N GLU A 175 -2.28 -13.00 -17.16
CA GLU A 175 -0.84 -13.13 -17.03
C GLU A 175 -0.25 -13.10 -18.44
N ILE A 176 0.72 -12.22 -18.67
CA ILE A 176 1.43 -12.10 -19.95
C ILE A 176 2.91 -12.23 -19.68
N ASN A 177 3.55 -13.18 -20.35
CA ASN A 177 5.00 -13.30 -20.40
C ASN A 177 5.44 -13.26 -21.88
N ASP A 178 6.40 -12.41 -22.20
CA ASP A 178 7.00 -12.26 -23.52
C ASP A 178 8.51 -12.08 -23.41
N ASN A 179 9.27 -12.79 -24.24
CA ASN A 179 10.73 -12.75 -24.25
C ASN A 179 11.22 -12.58 -25.70
N LYS A 180 12.20 -11.71 -25.93
CA LYS A 180 12.75 -11.38 -27.25
C LYS A 180 14.21 -11.77 -27.41
#